data_AF-A0A836LX30-F1
#
_entry.id   AF-A0A836LX30-F1
#
_cell.length_a   1.000
_cell.length_b   1.000
_cell.length_c   1.000
_cell.angle_alpha   90.00
_cell.angle_beta   90.00
_cell.angle_gamma   90.00
#
_symmetry.space_group_name_H-M   'P 1'
#
loop_
_entity.id
_entity.type
_entity.pdbx_description
1 polymer ?
#
loop_
_entity_poly.entity_id
_entity_poly.type
_entity_poly.pdbx_seq_one_letter_code
_entity_poly.pdbx_strand_id
1 'polypeptide(L)'
;MIDLKTKQAFWSEQLPFFKEKYWIPGHLDVLEFDMNAGCFDIAEGVKTDLSEEDLFDVYHRVNSGWAMWKKAVNFMKSKVPTWISVNDELPPTDIMVLICWADAPDVTPEQDYMTIDEDLNSVWANYQNDPPSHWMHFHSVPNVSGAEQ
;
A
#
# COMPACT_ATOMS: atom_id res chain seq x y z
N MET A 1 -16.71 -0.80 6.76
CA MET A 1 -16.83 -1.41 5.41
C MET A 1 -16.44 -0.34 4.41
N ILE A 2 -15.46 -0.59 3.53
CA ILE A 2 -15.06 0.39 2.50
C ILE A 2 -16.19 0.54 1.50
N ASP A 3 -16.60 1.77 1.19
CA ASP A 3 -17.69 2.06 0.28
C ASP A 3 -17.32 1.77 -1.19
N LEU A 4 -18.33 1.66 -2.05
CA LEU A 4 -18.14 1.30 -3.45
C LEU A 4 -17.32 2.35 -4.22
N LYS A 5 -17.49 3.65 -3.95
CA LYS A 5 -16.73 4.69 -4.67
C LYS A 5 -15.25 4.59 -4.36
N THR A 6 -14.89 4.36 -3.09
CA THR A 6 -13.50 4.15 -2.69
C THR A 6 -12.89 2.93 -3.37
N LYS A 7 -13.65 1.82 -3.47
CA LYS A 7 -13.20 0.63 -4.22
C LYS A 7 -13.03 0.90 -5.71
N GLN A 8 -13.99 1.59 -6.32
CA GLN A 8 -13.97 1.95 -7.74
C GLN A 8 -12.78 2.85 -8.07
N ALA A 9 -12.49 3.85 -7.24
CA ALA A 9 -11.31 4.71 -7.41
C ALA A 9 -10.02 3.89 -7.43
N PHE A 10 -9.87 2.96 -6.48
CA PHE A 10 -8.75 2.04 -6.44
C PHE A 10 -8.68 1.14 -7.69
N TRP A 11 -9.80 0.60 -8.16
CA TRP A 11 -9.82 -0.22 -9.38
C TRP A 11 -9.48 0.60 -10.63
N SER A 12 -10.04 1.79 -10.78
CA SER A 12 -9.74 2.70 -11.90
C SER A 12 -8.26 3.10 -11.94
N GLU A 13 -7.64 3.33 -10.77
CA GLU A 13 -6.20 3.60 -10.66
C GLU A 13 -5.37 2.38 -11.08
N GLN A 14 -5.75 1.17 -10.63
CA GLN A 14 -4.90 -0.02 -10.73
C GLN A 14 -5.12 -0.86 -11.99
N LEU A 15 -6.30 -0.77 -12.62
CA LEU A 15 -6.66 -1.57 -13.78
C LEU A 15 -5.74 -1.35 -14.99
N PRO A 16 -5.32 -0.12 -15.36
CA PRO A 16 -4.39 0.09 -16.47
C PRO A 16 -3.04 -0.60 -16.24
N PHE A 17 -2.48 -0.49 -15.04
CA PHE A 17 -1.21 -1.14 -14.69
C PHE A 17 -1.33 -2.66 -14.72
N PHE A 18 -2.44 -3.21 -14.19
CA PHE A 18 -2.69 -4.64 -14.27
C PHE A 18 -2.77 -5.12 -15.72
N LYS A 19 -3.53 -4.43 -16.57
CA LYS A 19 -3.67 -4.78 -18.00
C LYS A 19 -2.33 -4.70 -18.75
N GLU A 20 -1.54 -3.65 -18.51
CA GLU A 20 -0.22 -3.48 -19.12
C GLU A 20 0.77 -4.59 -18.71
N LYS A 21 0.73 -5.02 -17.44
CA LYS A 21 1.66 -6.03 -16.91
C LYS A 21 1.15 -7.46 -17.04
N TYR A 22 -0.10 -7.68 -17.45
CA TYR A 22 -0.64 -9.02 -17.61
C TYR A 22 0.10 -9.74 -18.74
N TRP A 23 0.71 -10.88 -18.42
CA TRP A 23 1.74 -11.48 -19.28
C TRP A 23 1.19 -12.49 -20.29
N ILE A 24 -0.11 -12.79 -20.28
CA ILE A 24 -0.71 -13.75 -21.21
C ILE A 24 -1.48 -12.98 -22.30
N PRO A 25 -1.02 -12.99 -23.55
CA PRO A 25 -1.67 -12.29 -24.65
C PRO A 25 -3.10 -12.80 -24.90
N GLY A 26 -3.99 -11.92 -25.37
CA GLY A 26 -5.34 -12.28 -25.81
C GLY A 26 -6.35 -12.59 -24.71
N HIS A 27 -5.91 -12.96 -23.51
CA HIS A 27 -6.80 -13.30 -22.38
C HIS A 27 -7.74 -12.15 -21.99
N LEU A 28 -7.26 -10.91 -22.08
CA LEU A 28 -8.05 -9.73 -21.72
C LEU A 28 -9.02 -9.30 -22.84
N ASP A 29 -8.88 -9.82 -24.06
CA ASP A 29 -9.68 -9.40 -25.21
C ASP A 29 -11.11 -9.97 -25.16
N VAL A 30 -11.29 -11.06 -24.40
CA VAL A 30 -12.58 -11.75 -24.22
C VAL A 30 -13.26 -11.38 -22.90
N LEU A 31 -12.68 -10.46 -22.13
CA LEU A 31 -13.15 -10.09 -20.81
C LEU A 31 -13.46 -8.60 -20.71
N GLU A 32 -14.51 -8.28 -19.97
CA GLU A 32 -14.83 -6.91 -19.56
C GLU A 32 -14.72 -6.77 -18.05
N PHE A 33 -14.42 -5.57 -17.56
CA PHE A 33 -14.28 -5.34 -16.13
C PHE A 33 -15.56 -4.76 -15.55
N ASP A 34 -16.21 -5.47 -14.63
CA ASP A 34 -17.37 -4.95 -13.91
C ASP A 34 -16.91 -4.05 -12.74
N MET A 35 -17.23 -2.76 -12.87
CA MET A 35 -16.95 -1.74 -11.85
C MET A 35 -17.85 -1.84 -10.62
N ASN A 36 -18.86 -2.72 -10.60
CA ASN A 36 -19.70 -2.98 -9.44
C ASN A 36 -19.18 -4.17 -8.64
N ALA A 37 -18.87 -5.28 -9.31
CA ALA A 37 -18.28 -6.46 -8.67
C ALA A 37 -16.78 -6.31 -8.37
N GLY A 38 -16.05 -5.52 -9.17
CA GLY A 38 -14.61 -5.33 -9.02
C GLY A 38 -13.78 -6.53 -9.51
N CYS A 39 -14.29 -7.25 -10.50
CA CYS A 39 -13.68 -8.39 -11.18
C CYS A 39 -13.97 -8.32 -12.68
N PHE A 40 -13.32 -9.19 -13.44
CA PHE A 40 -13.61 -9.39 -14.86
C PHE A 40 -14.77 -10.35 -15.05
N ASP A 41 -15.60 -10.12 -16.06
CA ASP A 41 -16.60 -11.04 -16.57
C ASP A 41 -16.32 -11.35 -18.05
N ILE A 42 -16.88 -12.44 -18.56
CA ILE A 42 -16.80 -12.77 -19.99
C ILE A 42 -17.66 -11.76 -20.75
N ALA A 43 -17.07 -11.07 -21.71
CA ALA A 43 -17.76 -10.01 -22.43
C ALA A 43 -18.99 -10.54 -23.18
N GLU A 44 -20.13 -9.87 -23.04
CA GLU A 44 -21.37 -10.28 -23.71
C GLU A 44 -21.20 -10.27 -25.24
N GLY A 45 -21.55 -11.39 -25.88
CA GLY A 45 -21.48 -11.52 -27.35
C GLY A 45 -20.06 -11.54 -27.91
N VAL A 46 -19.05 -11.86 -27.09
CA VAL A 46 -17.66 -12.02 -27.53
C VAL A 46 -17.58 -13.00 -28.71
N LYS A 47 -16.94 -12.56 -29.80
CA LYS A 47 -16.65 -13.42 -30.96
C LYS A 47 -15.23 -13.94 -30.82
N THR A 48 -15.13 -15.22 -30.55
CA THR A 48 -13.86 -15.91 -30.31
C THR A 48 -13.96 -17.33 -30.84
N ASP A 49 -12.82 -17.90 -31.20
CA ASP A 49 -12.62 -19.30 -31.56
C ASP A 49 -12.39 -20.20 -30.34
N LEU A 50 -12.26 -19.61 -29.14
CA LEU A 50 -12.12 -20.33 -27.88
C LEU A 50 -13.40 -21.11 -27.54
N SER A 51 -13.20 -22.30 -26.94
CA SER A 51 -14.31 -23.06 -26.38
C SER A 51 -14.84 -22.39 -25.09
N GLU A 52 -16.04 -22.79 -24.65
CA GLU A 52 -16.58 -22.33 -23.36
C GLU A 52 -15.67 -22.69 -22.17
N GLU A 53 -15.01 -23.85 -22.22
CA GLU A 53 -14.07 -24.29 -21.19
C GLU A 53 -12.83 -23.38 -21.18
N ASP A 54 -12.26 -23.09 -22.35
CA ASP A 54 -11.12 -22.17 -22.48
C ASP A 54 -11.49 -20.76 -21.98
N LEU A 55 -12.69 -20.27 -22.31
CA LEU A 55 -13.17 -18.97 -21.82
C LEU A 55 -13.30 -18.94 -20.30
N PHE A 56 -13.78 -20.03 -19.70
CA PHE A 56 -13.90 -20.15 -18.26
C PHE A 56 -12.53 -20.21 -17.58
N ASP A 57 -11.57 -20.91 -18.18
CA ASP A 57 -10.18 -20.95 -17.73
C ASP A 57 -9.51 -19.57 -17.81
N VAL A 58 -9.73 -18.84 -18.90
CA VAL A 58 -9.27 -17.45 -19.06
C VAL A 58 -9.86 -16.55 -17.98
N TYR A 59 -11.19 -16.60 -17.80
CA TYR A 59 -11.91 -15.84 -16.76
C TYR A 59 -11.33 -16.10 -15.36
N HIS A 60 -11.16 -17.37 -14.98
CA HIS A 60 -10.64 -17.71 -13.65
C HIS A 60 -9.19 -17.30 -13.47
N ARG A 61 -8.36 -17.47 -14.50
CA ARG A 61 -6.94 -17.13 -14.44
C ARG A 61 -6.72 -15.64 -14.34
N VAL A 62 -7.43 -14.83 -15.13
CA VAL A 62 -7.35 -13.36 -15.06
C VAL A 62 -7.85 -12.88 -13.71
N ASN A 63 -8.99 -13.38 -13.21
CA ASN A 63 -9.52 -12.96 -11.92
C ASN A 63 -8.65 -13.37 -10.73
N SER A 64 -8.00 -14.53 -10.79
CA SER A 64 -7.00 -14.94 -9.80
C SER A 64 -5.80 -13.99 -9.79
N GLY A 65 -5.28 -13.66 -10.98
CA GLY A 65 -4.22 -12.66 -11.13
C GLY A 65 -4.62 -11.29 -10.59
N TRP A 66 -5.83 -10.83 -10.90
CA TRP A 66 -6.37 -9.56 -10.40
C TRP A 66 -6.51 -9.54 -8.88
N ALA A 67 -7.01 -10.62 -8.28
CA ALA A 67 -7.10 -10.75 -6.82
C ALA A 67 -5.72 -10.67 -6.15
N MET A 68 -4.72 -11.32 -6.73
CA MET A 68 -3.33 -11.26 -6.24
C MET A 68 -2.73 -9.86 -6.42
N TRP A 69 -2.94 -9.22 -7.56
CA TRP A 69 -2.50 -7.85 -7.82
C TRP A 69 -3.03 -6.88 -6.75
N LYS A 70 -4.34 -6.88 -6.52
CA LYS A 70 -4.96 -6.01 -5.50
C LYS A 70 -4.37 -6.23 -4.11
N LYS A 71 -4.13 -7.49 -3.73
CA LYS A 71 -3.49 -7.83 -2.45
C LYS A 71 -2.05 -7.32 -2.39
N ALA A 72 -1.27 -7.50 -3.46
CA ALA A 72 0.11 -7.03 -3.52
C ALA A 72 0.19 -5.51 -3.42
N VAL A 73 -0.65 -4.77 -4.15
CA VAL A 73 -0.70 -3.30 -4.08
C VAL A 73 -1.08 -2.82 -2.69
N ASN A 74 -2.11 -3.41 -2.07
CA ASN A 74 -2.51 -3.04 -0.71
C ASN A 74 -1.44 -3.37 0.32
N PHE A 75 -0.75 -4.50 0.17
CA PHE A 75 0.39 -4.85 0.99
C PHE A 75 1.53 -3.85 0.82
N MET A 76 1.87 -3.47 -0.42
CA MET A 76 2.92 -2.48 -0.67
C MET A 76 2.53 -1.10 -0.10
N LYS A 77 1.28 -0.67 -0.26
CA LYS A 77 0.76 0.57 0.36
C LYS A 77 0.89 0.53 1.89
N SER A 78 0.65 -0.62 2.54
CA SER A 78 0.87 -0.76 3.99
C SER A 78 2.33 -0.86 4.41
N LYS A 79 3.25 -1.05 3.45
CA LYS A 79 4.70 -1.01 3.69
C LYS A 79 5.33 0.35 3.42
N VAL A 80 4.65 1.27 2.74
CA VAL A 80 5.16 2.63 2.58
C VAL A 80 5.14 3.33 3.94
N PRO A 81 6.28 3.84 4.43
CA PRO A 81 6.29 4.66 5.64
C PRO A 81 5.31 5.81 5.49
N THR A 82 4.37 5.90 6.43
CA THR A 82 3.44 7.03 6.49
C THR A 82 3.93 7.96 7.58
N TRP A 83 4.06 9.24 7.25
CA TRP A 83 4.30 10.30 8.24
C TRP A 83 3.04 10.45 9.10
N ILE A 84 3.19 10.26 10.41
CA ILE A 84 2.15 10.34 11.42
C ILE A 84 2.30 11.70 12.10
N SER A 85 1.22 12.50 12.10
CA SER A 85 1.20 13.78 12.81
C SER A 85 1.31 13.54 14.32
N VAL A 86 2.15 14.31 15.01
CA VAL A 86 2.28 14.24 16.48
C VAL A 86 0.98 14.57 17.21
N ASN A 87 0.07 15.30 16.54
CA ASN A 87 -1.25 15.62 17.09
C ASN A 87 -2.24 14.45 16.99
N ASP A 88 -2.00 13.52 16.05
CA ASP A 88 -2.83 12.33 15.87
C ASP A 88 -2.36 11.22 16.81
N GLU A 89 -1.05 10.97 16.85
CA GLU A 89 -0.43 9.93 17.67
C GLU A 89 1.04 10.30 17.96
N LEU A 90 1.49 10.12 19.19
CA LEU A 90 2.91 10.21 19.56
C LEU A 90 3.60 8.86 19.37
N PRO A 91 4.89 8.82 18.99
CA PRO A 91 5.59 7.56 18.88
C PRO A 91 5.77 6.91 20.27
N PRO A 92 6.00 5.59 20.32
CA PRO A 92 6.31 4.92 21.58
C PRO A 92 7.60 5.48 22.22
N THR A 93 7.61 5.54 23.55
CA THR A 93 8.79 5.92 24.34
C THR A 93 9.97 4.99 24.07
N ASP A 94 11.18 5.56 24.03
CA ASP A 94 12.45 4.88 23.82
C ASP A 94 12.57 4.11 22.47
N ILE A 95 11.74 4.46 21.49
CA ILE A 95 11.83 3.95 20.12
C ILE A 95 12.33 5.06 19.20
N MET A 96 13.46 4.81 18.53
CA MET A 96 13.98 5.70 17.49
C MET A 96 13.01 5.76 16.30
N VAL A 97 12.73 6.98 15.87
CA VAL A 97 11.87 7.30 14.73
C VAL A 97 12.54 8.36 13.85
N LEU A 98 12.08 8.48 12.60
CA LEU A 98 12.39 9.65 11.78
C LEU A 98 11.36 10.75 12.05
N ILE A 99 11.79 12.00 12.06
CA ILE A 99 10.97 13.18 12.37
C ILE A 99 11.11 14.25 11.30
N CYS A 100 10.07 15.08 11.15
CA CYS A 100 10.11 16.25 10.27
C CYS A 100 9.14 17.38 10.69
N TRP A 101 9.34 18.55 10.09
CA TRP A 101 8.58 19.79 10.34
C TRP A 101 7.77 20.20 9.12
N ALA A 102 6.47 20.41 9.30
CA ALA A 102 5.53 20.69 8.21
C ALA A 102 5.76 22.06 7.57
N ASP A 103 6.31 23.00 8.33
CA ASP A 103 6.74 24.33 7.87
C ASP A 103 8.13 24.31 7.20
N ALA A 104 8.84 23.18 7.23
CA ALA A 104 10.14 23.00 6.59
C ALA A 104 10.23 21.67 5.80
N PRO A 105 9.42 21.47 4.75
CA PRO A 105 9.33 20.20 4.00
C PRO A 105 10.59 19.85 3.21
N ASP A 106 11.46 20.84 2.94
CA ASP A 106 12.72 20.65 2.20
C ASP A 106 13.87 20.17 3.10
N VAL A 107 13.67 20.14 4.42
CA VAL A 107 14.67 19.67 5.38
C VAL A 107 14.69 18.14 5.38
N THR A 108 15.89 17.55 5.32
CA THR A 108 16.05 16.10 5.40
C THR A 108 15.55 15.60 6.75
N PRO A 109 14.71 14.55 6.79
CA PRO A 109 14.26 14.00 8.06
C PRO A 109 15.38 13.60 9.00
N GLU A 110 15.18 13.90 10.28
CA GLU A 110 16.16 13.62 11.34
C GLU A 110 15.70 12.45 12.22
N GLN A 111 16.59 11.93 13.06
CA GLN A 111 16.25 10.84 13.99
C GLN A 111 16.03 11.40 15.39
N ASP A 112 14.95 11.00 16.05
CA ASP A 112 14.72 11.30 17.47
C ASP A 112 13.89 10.18 18.13
N TYR A 113 13.66 10.29 19.43
CA TYR A 113 12.79 9.40 20.20
C TYR A 113 12.10 10.16 21.34
N MET A 114 11.00 9.61 21.84
CA MET A 114 10.32 10.13 23.02
C MET A 114 10.96 9.54 24.28
N THR A 115 11.23 10.37 25.27
CA THR A 115 11.69 9.98 26.60
C THR A 115 10.76 10.54 27.68
N ILE A 116 10.97 10.18 28.93
CA ILE A 116 10.19 10.67 30.07
C ILE A 116 11.09 11.58 30.92
N ASP A 117 10.63 12.80 31.18
CA ASP A 117 11.33 13.77 32.03
C ASP A 117 11.14 13.49 33.55
N GLU A 118 11.74 14.33 34.40
CA GLU A 118 11.65 14.20 35.86
C GLU A 118 10.21 14.35 36.39
N ASP A 119 9.35 15.03 35.65
CA ASP A 119 7.93 15.28 35.97
C ASP A 119 7.00 14.21 35.38
N LEU A 120 7.55 13.14 34.80
CA LEU A 120 6.85 12.04 34.14
C LEU A 120 6.12 12.43 32.84
N ASN A 121 6.51 13.52 32.19
CA ASN A 121 5.97 13.91 30.89
C ASN A 121 6.75 13.26 29.74
N SER A 122 6.03 12.84 28.70
CA SER A 122 6.64 12.40 27.45
C SER A 122 7.17 13.60 26.67
N VAL A 123 8.49 13.65 26.43
CA VAL A 123 9.17 14.73 25.73
C VAL A 123 10.09 14.19 24.64
N TRP A 124 10.32 14.99 23.60
CA TRP A 124 11.33 14.68 22.57
C TRP A 124 12.74 14.82 23.16
N ALA A 125 13.58 13.80 22.96
CA ALA A 125 14.91 13.76 23.57
C ALA A 125 15.85 14.84 23.02
N ASN A 126 15.78 15.13 21.72
CA ASN A 126 16.68 16.09 21.07
C ASN A 126 15.98 17.42 20.71
N TYR A 127 14.66 17.39 20.48
CA TYR A 127 13.92 18.54 19.93
C TYR A 127 12.79 19.07 20.83
N GLN A 128 12.98 19.10 22.16
CA GLN A 128 11.95 19.56 23.10
C GLN A 128 11.49 21.02 22.86
N ASN A 129 12.41 21.92 22.51
CA ASN A 129 12.11 23.35 22.31
C ASN A 129 11.51 23.67 20.94
N ASP A 130 11.64 22.74 19.99
CA ASP A 130 11.13 22.86 18.62
C ASP A 130 10.61 21.49 18.16
N PRO A 131 9.48 21.03 18.73
CA PRO A 131 9.02 19.67 18.53
C PRO A 131 8.63 19.43 17.07
N PRO A 132 8.96 18.25 16.53
CA PRO A 132 8.60 17.90 15.16
C PRO A 132 7.09 17.85 14.99
N SER A 133 6.65 18.08 13.76
CA SER A 133 5.23 18.02 13.39
C SER A 133 4.77 16.60 13.05
N HIS A 134 5.67 15.77 12.52
CA HIS A 134 5.36 14.42 12.09
C HIS A 134 6.53 13.49 12.40
N TRP A 135 6.22 12.20 12.53
CA TRP A 135 7.20 11.15 12.72
C TRP A 135 6.86 9.92 11.86
N MET A 136 7.83 9.04 11.64
CA MET A 136 7.61 7.74 11.00
C MET A 136 8.54 6.68 11.60
N HIS A 137 8.06 5.44 11.67
CA HIS A 137 8.91 4.32 12.07
C HIS A 137 10.11 4.16 11.13
N PHE A 138 11.25 3.78 11.69
CA PHE A 138 12.29 3.15 10.89
C PHE A 138 11.77 1.83 10.33
N HIS A 139 11.85 1.67 9.01
CA HIS A 139 11.84 0.34 8.40
C HIS A 139 13.12 -0.34 8.87
N SER A 140 13.00 -1.17 9.91
CA SER A 140 14.00 -2.22 10.09
C SER A 140 14.04 -2.99 8.76
N VAL A 141 15.17 -2.88 8.07
CA VAL A 141 15.54 -3.88 7.05
C VAL A 141 15.29 -5.22 7.73
N PRO A 142 14.51 -6.16 7.15
CA PRO A 142 14.35 -7.46 7.76
C PRO A 142 15.76 -7.99 7.99
N ASN A 143 16.12 -8.17 9.26
CA ASN A 143 17.41 -8.71 9.66
C ASN A 143 17.39 -10.22 9.35
N VAL A 144 17.33 -10.56 8.07
CA VAL A 144 17.73 -11.89 7.59
C VAL A 144 19.25 -11.87 7.59
N SER A 145 19.82 -12.03 8.78
CA SER A 145 21.11 -12.66 8.98
C SER A 145 21.00 -14.10 8.46
N GLY A 146 21.07 -14.27 7.13
CA GLY A 146 21.27 -15.56 6.46
C GLY A 146 22.72 -16.02 6.59
N ALA A 147 23.23 -16.04 7.82
CA ALA A 147 24.46 -16.74 8.17
C ALA A 147 24.07 -17.93 9.04
N GLU A 148 23.52 -18.96 8.40
CA GLU A 148 23.53 -20.30 8.98
C GLU A 148 24.98 -20.82 8.87
N GLN A 149 25.51 -21.31 9.99
CA GLN A 149 26.83 -21.95 10.11
C GLN A 149 26.83 -23.37 9.54
#